data_AF-A0A7D9KCU0-F1
#
_entry.id   AF-A0A7D9KCU0-F1
#
_cell.length_a   1.000
_cell.length_b   1.000
_cell.length_c   1.000
_cell.angle_alpha   90.00
_cell.angle_beta   90.00
_cell.angle_gamma   90.00
#
_symmetry.space_group_name_H-M   'P 1'
#
loop_
_entity.id
_entity.type
_entity.pdbx_description
1 polymer ?
#
loop_
_entity_poly.entity_id
_entity_poly.type
_entity_poly.pdbx_seq_one_letter_code
_entity_poly.pdbx_strand_id
1 'polypeptide(L)' 'MTRPIVMPDVYTGEDWIDWITNFELCARINEWDNKSKSAFLAVKLKKQAQRVYRDLSSVVKENYDELKAGSWQP' A
#
# COMPACT_ATOMS: atom_id res chain seq x y z
N MET A 1 -4.02 12.43 25.11
CA MET A 1 -4.72 11.23 24.61
C MET A 1 -3.95 10.74 23.40
N THR A 2 -3.48 9.49 23.40
CA THR A 2 -2.81 8.88 22.24
C THR A 2 -3.87 8.45 21.22
N ARG A 3 -3.76 8.91 19.97
CA ARG A 3 -4.64 8.47 18.88
C ARG A 3 -4.35 6.98 18.59
N PRO A 4 -5.38 6.12 18.40
CA PRO A 4 -5.14 4.74 18.00
C PRO A 4 -4.50 4.70 16.61
N ILE A 5 -3.42 3.92 16.48
CA ILE A 5 -2.80 3.62 15.17
C ILE A 5 -3.49 2.38 14.62
N VAL A 6 -4.17 2.52 13.48
CA VAL A 6 -4.83 1.41 12.80
C VAL A 6 -3.94 0.92 11.67
N MET A 7 -3.41 -0.29 11.78
CA MET A 7 -2.51 -0.83 10.76
C MET A 7 -3.30 -1.69 9.76
N PRO A 8 -3.11 -1.48 8.45
CA PRO A 8 -3.76 -2.31 7.43
C PRO A 8 -3.18 -3.72 7.43
N ASP A 9 -3.94 -4.67 6.89
CA ASP A 9 -3.49 -6.05 6.71
C ASP A 9 -2.38 -6.15 5.66
N VAL A 10 -1.71 -7.30 5.63
CA VAL A 10 -0.65 -7.60 4.68
C VAL A 10 -1.27 -8.12 3.39
N TYR A 11 -0.89 -7.54 2.24
CA TYR A 11 -1.35 -8.01 0.92
C TYR A 11 -0.63 -9.30 0.52
N THR A 12 -1.39 -10.37 0.33
CA THR A 12 -0.87 -11.69 -0.03
C THR A 12 -1.48 -12.30 -1.30
N GLY A 13 -2.31 -11.54 -2.02
CA GLY A 13 -2.92 -11.92 -3.30
C GLY A 13 -4.47 -11.93 -3.29
N GLU A 14 -5.08 -11.38 -2.25
CA GLU A 14 -6.52 -11.09 -2.19
C GLU A 14 -6.95 -10.07 -3.26
N ASP A 15 -8.26 -9.80 -3.35
CA ASP A 15 -8.77 -8.78 -4.26
C ASP A 15 -8.11 -7.42 -3.98
N TRP A 16 -7.51 -6.84 -5.02
CA TRP A 16 -6.74 -5.60 -4.88
C TRP A 16 -7.63 -4.43 -4.48
N ILE A 17 -8.85 -4.33 -5.04
CA ILE A 17 -9.75 -3.20 -4.83
C ILE A 17 -10.27 -3.18 -3.40
N ASP A 18 -10.71 -4.33 -2.90
CA ASP A 18 -11.16 -4.46 -1.51
C ASP A 18 -10.01 -4.16 -0.54
N TRP A 19 -8.83 -4.72 -0.82
CA TRP A 19 -7.66 -4.54 0.04
C TRP A 19 -7.17 -3.10 0.07
N ILE A 20 -7.03 -2.45 -1.09
CA ILE A 20 -6.54 -1.07 -1.18
C ILE A 20 -7.55 -0.09 -0.57
N THR A 21 -8.85 -0.38 -0.65
CA THR A 21 -9.89 0.41 0.03
C THR A 21 -9.72 0.35 1.54
N ASN A 22 -9.47 -0.84 2.12
CA ASN A 22 -9.19 -0.96 3.55
C ASN A 22 -7.88 -0.26 3.95
N PHE A 23 -6.84 -0.37 3.13
CA PHE A 23 -5.58 0.35 3.32
C PHE A 23 -5.78 1.86 3.38
N GLU A 24 -6.60 2.42 2.48
CA GLU A 24 -6.89 3.86 2.44
C GLU A 24 -7.69 4.35 3.64
N LEU A 25 -8.59 3.53 4.18
CA LEU A 25 -9.28 3.84 5.44
C LEU A 25 -8.31 3.91 6.61
N CYS A 26 -7.39 2.95 6.72
CA CYS A 26 -6.32 2.97 7.73
C CYS A 26 -5.43 4.22 7.58
N ALA A 27 -5.03 4.53 6.35
CA ALA A 27 -4.24 5.72 6.04
C ALA A 27 -4.96 7.01 6.44
N ARG A 28 -6.28 7.10 6.20
CA ARG A 28 -7.10 8.25 6.59
C ARG A 28 -7.17 8.41 8.11
N ILE A 29 -7.38 7.32 8.86
CA ILE A 29 -7.44 7.33 10.33
C ILE A 29 -6.09 7.76 10.92
N ASN A 30 -5.01 7.31 10.32
CA ASN A 30 -3.64 7.63 10.75
C ASN A 30 -3.11 8.96 10.19
N GLU A 31 -3.89 9.68 9.36
CA GLU A 31 -3.50 10.92 8.68
C GLU A 31 -2.20 10.79 7.87
N TRP A 32 -2.03 9.67 7.17
CA TRP A 32 -0.85 9.46 6.33
C TRP A 32 -0.89 10.36 5.08
N ASP A 33 0.26 11.01 4.82
CA ASP A 33 0.53 11.65 3.54
C ASP A 33 0.87 10.63 2.45
N ASN A 34 0.96 11.07 1.19
CA ASN A 34 1.22 10.16 0.08
C ASN A 34 2.57 9.45 0.19
N LYS A 35 3.60 10.11 0.76
CA LYS A 35 4.91 9.48 0.99
C LYS A 35 4.81 8.33 2.00
N SER A 36 4.12 8.56 3.11
CA SER A 36 3.86 7.53 4.12
C SER A 36 3.04 6.39 3.53
N LYS A 37 1.99 6.69 2.75
CA LYS A 37 1.20 5.66 2.07
C LYS A 37 2.06 4.81 1.14
N SER A 38 2.90 5.40 0.29
CA SER A 38 3.81 4.64 -0.59
C SER A 38 4.73 3.71 0.20
N ALA A 39 5.33 4.21 1.29
CA ALA A 39 6.21 3.41 2.13
C ALA A 39 5.46 2.28 2.86
N PHE A 40 4.30 2.55 3.44
CA PHE A 40 3.49 1.53 4.10
C PHE A 40 2.95 0.49 3.13
N LEU A 41 2.52 0.92 1.95
CA LEU A 41 2.08 0.03 0.87
C LEU A 41 3.19 -0.97 0.53
N ALA A 42 4.41 -0.48 0.28
CA ALA A 42 5.58 -1.32 0.01
C ALA A 42 5.85 -2.37 1.10
N VAL A 43 5.66 -2.00 2.37
CA VAL A 43 5.85 -2.90 3.52
C VAL A 43 4.76 -3.99 3.58
N LYS A 44 3.54 -3.66 3.16
CA LYS A 44 2.39 -4.56 3.20
C LYS A 44 2.32 -5.51 2.00
N LEU A 45 2.95 -5.19 0.87
CA LEU A 45 3.07 -6.13 -0.25
C LEU A 45 3.97 -7.32 0.12
N LYS A 46 3.47 -8.55 -0.08
CA LYS A 46 4.22 -9.80 0.06
C LYS A 46 4.12 -10.67 -1.18
N LYS A 47 4.89 -11.77 -1.17
CA LYS A 47 4.89 -12.80 -2.22
C LYS A 47 5.11 -12.17 -3.61
N GLN A 48 4.22 -12.42 -4.56
CA GLN A 48 4.35 -11.96 -5.95
C GLN A 48 4.31 -10.43 -6.05
N ALA A 49 3.41 -9.76 -5.34
CA ALA A 49 3.30 -8.31 -5.37
C ALA A 49 4.57 -7.62 -4.86
N GLN A 50 5.26 -8.22 -3.87
CA GLN A 50 6.58 -7.73 -3.43
C GLN A 50 7.64 -7.83 -4.53
N ARG A 51 7.59 -8.87 -5.37
CA ARG A 51 8.53 -9.03 -6.50
C ARG A 51 8.25 -7.96 -7.56
N VAL A 52 7.00 -7.81 -7.96
CA VAL A 52 6.55 -6.75 -8.89
C VAL A 52 6.99 -5.38 -8.39
N TYR A 53 6.78 -5.08 -7.09
CA TYR A 53 7.19 -3.81 -6.50
C TYR A 53 8.70 -3.58 -6.59
N ARG A 54 9.53 -4.61 -6.38
CA ARG A 54 10.99 -4.47 -6.44
C ARG A 54 11.46 -4.03 -7.82
N ASP A 55 10.80 -4.49 -8.87
CA ASP A 55 11.15 -4.20 -10.26
C ASP A 55 10.70 -2.82 -10.74
N LEU A 56 9.86 -2.11 -9.96
CA LEU A 56 9.46 -0.74 -10.27
C LEU A 56 10.61 0.27 -10.13
N SER A 57 10.57 1.33 -10.93
CA SER A 57 11.51 2.46 -10.81
C SER A 57 11.29 3.24 -9.50
N SER A 58 12.31 3.99 -9.07
CA SER A 58 12.20 4.86 -7.89
C SER A 58 11.09 5.90 -8.04
N VAL A 59 10.91 6.44 -9.25
CA VAL A 59 9.86 7.43 -9.57
C VAL A 59 8.48 6.86 -9.30
N VAL A 60 8.21 5.61 -9.74
CA VAL A 60 6.92 4.95 -9.49
C VAL A 60 6.76 4.62 -8.00
N LYS A 61 7.83 4.18 -7.33
CA LYS A 61 7.80 3.87 -5.88
C LYS A 61 7.48 5.07 -4.99
N GLU A 62 7.78 6.29 -5.45
CA GLU A 62 7.47 7.52 -4.72
C GLU A 62 6.06 8.05 -5.02
N ASN A 63 5.44 7.60 -6.12
CA ASN A 63 4.11 8.03 -6.54
C ASN A 63 3.03 7.05 -6.07
N TYR A 64 2.31 7.43 -5.02
CA TYR A 64 1.24 6.60 -4.46
C TYR A 64 0.12 6.30 -5.46
N ASP A 65 -0.25 7.27 -6.32
CA ASP A 65 -1.34 7.09 -7.27
C ASP A 65 -1.00 6.05 -8.33
N GLU A 66 0.27 6.00 -8.76
CA GLU A 66 0.75 4.96 -9.68
C GLU A 66 0.85 3.60 -9.00
N LEU A 67 1.31 3.54 -7.74
CA LEU A 67 1.31 2.29 -6.99
C LEU A 67 -0.12 1.75 -6.78
N LYS A 68 -1.08 2.63 -6.50
CA LYS A 68 -2.49 2.27 -6.37
C LYS A 68 -3.08 1.72 -7.67
N ALA A 69 -2.70 2.30 -8.80
CA ALA A 69 -3.12 1.87 -10.13
C ALA A 69 -2.39 0.61 -10.63
N GLY A 70 -1.35 0.15 -9.93
CA GLY A 70 -0.58 -1.03 -10.29
C GLY A 70 -1.42 -2.31 -10.32
N SER A 71 -1.07 -3.23 -11.22
CA SER A 71 -1.62 -4.59 -11.23
C SER A 71 -0.79 -5.48 -10.32
N TRP A 72 -1.34 -5.81 -9.14
CA TRP A 72 -0.67 -6.61 -8.11
C TRP A 72 -1.14 -8.07 -8.07
N GLN A 73 -2.09 -8.40 -8.94
CA GLN A 73 -2.56 -9.75 -9.18
C GLN A 73 -1.53 -10.52 -10.02
N PRO A 74 -1.47 -11.87 -9.90
CA PRO A 74 -0.63 -12.72 -10.73
C PRO A 74 -0.94 -12.60 -12.23
#